data_AF-A0A3P1YVZ1-F1
#
_entry.id   AF-A0A3P1YVZ1-F1
#
_cell.length_a   1.000
_cell.length_b   1.000
_cell.length_c   1.000
_cell.angle_alpha   90.00
_cell.angle_beta   90.00
_cell.angle_gamma   90.00
#
_symmetry.space_group_name_H-M   'P 1'
#
loop_
_entity.id
_entity.type
_entity.pdbx_description
1 polymer ?
#
loop_
_entity_poly.entity_id
_entity_poly.type
_entity_poly.pdbx_seq_one_letter_code
_entity_poly.pdbx_strand_id
1 'polypeptide(L)'
;MKLNKTTLELQINGRETLTATIEPANASVKIVTWSSSNEKIAKVSGTGEVTGVAAGTATITAKAGSASATCAVTVKKEEKPLAALEVKITGTISHTTYTKGQSGTVEFNRFPASVDEFKAVREKIGGEPHGAVALELMAMEMYRRDRNIGLECIKLTNTSTNANVVVDLLKELFGGDVSYNRPYQTAAYLKGAEPGNGYNPTKPYTVEVFVDPAKPYQKFDHYQSTVLSLRIKSKGRSHGSDGVSVLKTKRPGEPGEKGKFFIISSNTGMLSQVAPISFEHEFNGLD
;
A
#
# COMPACT_ATOMS: atom_id res chain seq x y z
N MET A 1 27.49 17.70 34.74
CA MET A 1 27.58 17.61 33.26
C MET A 1 26.31 18.15 32.66
N LYS A 2 26.40 18.82 31.50
CA LYS A 2 25.27 19.46 30.81
C LYS A 2 25.42 19.27 29.30
N LEU A 3 24.33 18.99 28.60
CA LEU A 3 24.29 18.99 27.13
C LEU A 3 23.89 20.36 26.58
N ASN A 4 24.35 20.70 25.38
CA ASN A 4 23.85 21.87 24.64
C ASN A 4 22.35 21.78 24.33
N LYS A 5 21.81 20.56 24.19
CA LYS A 5 20.40 20.29 23.91
C LYS A 5 19.88 19.14 24.76
N THR A 6 18.68 19.28 25.29
CA THR A 6 17.93 18.21 25.98
C THR A 6 16.87 17.58 25.09
N THR A 7 16.53 18.22 23.96
CA THR A 7 15.68 17.69 22.90
C THR A 7 16.30 17.99 21.53
N LEU A 8 16.09 17.09 20.57
CA LEU A 8 16.60 17.20 19.22
C LEU A 8 15.58 16.60 18.24
N GLU A 9 15.24 17.35 17.20
CA GLU A 9 14.44 16.84 16.08
C GLU A 9 15.34 16.67 14.84
N LEU A 10 15.30 15.50 14.21
CA LEU A 10 16.05 15.19 12.99
C LEU A 10 15.10 14.65 11.92
N GLN A 11 15.47 14.81 10.66
CA GLN A 11 14.90 13.99 9.58
C GLN A 11 15.66 12.66 9.49
N ILE A 12 15.09 11.65 8.83
CA ILE A 12 15.84 10.44 8.44
C ILE A 12 17.08 10.87 7.64
N ASN A 13 18.24 10.31 7.98
CA ASN A 13 19.58 10.70 7.50
C ASN A 13 20.07 12.10 7.93
N GLY A 14 19.23 12.87 8.64
CA GLY A 14 19.64 14.12 9.27
C GLY A 14 20.70 13.87 10.35
N ARG A 15 21.62 14.82 10.50
CA ARG A 15 22.73 14.74 11.46
C ARG A 15 22.83 16.00 12.28
N GLU A 16 23.13 15.85 13.56
CA GLU A 16 23.47 16.97 14.42
C GLU A 16 24.39 16.54 15.57
N THR A 17 25.32 17.40 15.97
CA THR A 17 26.27 17.12 17.04
C THR A 17 25.78 17.63 18.40
N LEU A 18 25.69 16.72 19.37
CA LEU A 18 25.51 17.06 20.77
C LEU A 18 26.86 17.32 21.43
N THR A 19 26.96 18.39 22.21
CA THR A 19 28.17 18.74 22.96
C THR A 19 27.89 18.64 24.45
N ALA A 20 28.76 17.95 25.18
CA ALA A 20 28.67 17.79 26.63
C ALA A 20 29.72 18.64 27.35
N THR A 21 29.27 19.48 28.28
CA THR A 21 30.12 20.28 29.18
C THR A 21 30.20 19.60 30.54
N ILE A 22 31.43 19.33 31.02
CA ILE A 22 31.70 18.71 32.33
C ILE A 22 32.04 19.81 33.32
N GLU A 23 31.37 19.81 34.47
CA GLU A 23 31.61 20.73 35.58
C GLU A 23 31.78 19.95 36.89
N PRO A 24 32.70 20.36 37.79
CA PRO A 24 33.65 21.47 37.63
C PRO A 24 34.78 21.16 36.63
N ALA A 25 35.43 22.19 36.08
CA ALA A 25 36.44 22.03 35.00
C ALA A 25 37.69 21.20 35.41
N ASN A 26 37.92 21.05 36.71
CA ASN A 26 38.98 20.21 37.30
C ASN A 26 38.56 18.75 37.53
N ALA A 27 37.43 18.30 36.98
CA ALA A 27 37.01 16.90 37.06
C ALA A 27 38.10 15.95 36.52
N SER A 28 38.35 14.86 37.25
CA SER A 28 39.39 13.86 36.96
C SER A 28 39.10 13.02 35.71
N VAL A 29 37.82 12.88 35.34
CA VAL A 29 37.37 12.14 34.15
C VAL A 29 36.76 13.13 33.16
N LYS A 30 37.42 13.28 32.00
CA LYS A 30 36.99 14.19 30.93
C LYS A 30 36.49 13.49 29.65
N ILE A 31 36.66 12.17 29.60
CA ILE A 31 36.21 11.36 28.46
C ILE A 31 34.70 11.17 28.58
N VAL A 32 33.97 11.59 27.53
CA VAL A 32 32.53 11.39 27.41
C VAL A 32 32.27 10.18 26.54
N THR A 33 31.52 9.23 27.07
CA THR A 33 30.98 8.10 26.31
C THR A 33 29.54 8.37 25.94
N TRP A 34 29.17 8.05 24.70
CA TRP A 34 27.83 8.25 24.16
C TRP A 34 27.13 6.92 23.95
N SER A 35 25.82 6.88 24.18
CA SER A 35 24.97 5.72 23.85
C SER A 35 23.58 6.17 23.39
N SER A 36 22.92 5.31 22.63
CA SER A 36 21.52 5.49 22.22
C SER A 36 20.65 4.40 22.85
N SER A 37 19.43 4.76 23.25
CA SER A 37 18.44 3.77 23.68
C SER A 37 17.92 2.90 22.53
N ASN A 38 18.04 3.37 21.27
CA ASN A 38 17.62 2.63 20.09
C ASN A 38 18.38 3.07 18.82
N GLU A 39 19.45 2.36 18.47
CA GLU A 39 20.25 2.62 17.27
C GLU A 39 19.54 2.34 15.95
N LYS A 40 18.39 1.67 15.96
CA LYS A 40 17.54 1.54 14.76
C LYS A 40 16.79 2.83 14.45
N ILE A 41 16.65 3.73 15.43
CA ILE A 41 15.98 5.03 15.29
C ILE A 41 17.01 6.16 15.19
N ALA A 42 17.94 6.27 16.16
CA ALA A 42 19.00 7.27 16.14
C ALA A 42 20.32 6.68 16.64
N LYS A 43 21.38 6.89 15.87
CA LYS A 43 22.75 6.50 16.24
C LYS A 43 23.51 7.71 16.75
N VAL A 44 24.44 7.49 17.67
CA VAL A 44 25.38 8.53 18.12
C VAL A 44 26.80 8.02 17.98
N SER A 45 27.69 8.84 17.43
CA SER A 45 29.10 8.52 17.30
C SER A 45 29.87 8.79 18.60
N GLY A 46 31.13 8.33 18.68
CA GLY A 46 32.00 8.63 19.82
C GLY A 46 32.29 10.11 20.03
N THR A 47 32.08 10.97 19.01
CA THR A 47 32.24 12.42 19.10
C THR A 47 30.94 13.17 19.44
N GLY A 48 29.82 12.45 19.61
CA GLY A 48 28.52 13.04 19.89
C GLY A 48 27.71 13.43 18.65
N GLU A 49 28.13 13.03 17.45
CA GLU A 49 27.32 13.22 16.23
C GLU A 49 26.14 12.24 16.23
N VAL A 50 24.92 12.76 16.28
CA VAL A 50 23.68 12.00 16.22
C VAL A 50 23.20 11.92 14.78
N THR A 51 22.92 10.72 14.27
CA THR A 51 22.36 10.45 12.95
C THR A 51 20.98 9.80 13.07
N GLY A 52 19.96 10.39 12.43
CA GLY A 52 18.64 9.78 12.32
C GLY A 52 18.63 8.61 11.33
N VAL A 53 18.15 7.44 11.76
CA VAL A 53 18.14 6.19 10.98
C VAL A 53 16.73 5.85 10.49
N ALA A 54 15.74 5.92 11.37
CA ALA A 54 14.34 5.64 11.05
C ALA A 54 13.43 6.52 11.89
N ALA A 55 12.20 6.75 11.43
CA ALA A 55 11.23 7.56 12.17
C ALA A 55 10.91 6.95 13.54
N GLY A 56 10.83 7.79 14.57
CA GLY A 56 10.56 7.37 15.94
C GLY A 56 11.31 8.20 16.97
N THR A 57 11.34 7.74 18.21
CA THR A 57 12.03 8.41 19.32
C THR A 57 13.14 7.54 19.91
N ALA A 58 14.25 8.17 20.28
CA ALA A 58 15.36 7.56 20.97
C ALA A 58 15.97 8.55 21.97
N THR A 59 16.54 8.04 23.06
CA THR A 59 17.25 8.88 24.04
C THR A 59 18.74 8.68 23.86
N ILE A 60 19.46 9.77 23.60
CA ILE A 60 20.92 9.79 23.58
C ILE A 60 21.43 10.14 24.98
N THR A 61 22.37 9.36 25.48
CA THR A 61 22.98 9.55 26.80
C THR A 61 24.47 9.84 26.65
N ALA A 62 24.92 10.95 27.24
CA ALA A 62 26.33 11.22 27.51
C ALA A 62 26.66 10.79 28.94
N LYS A 63 27.83 10.19 29.15
CA LYS A 63 28.34 9.79 30.46
C LYS A 63 29.82 10.10 30.61
N ALA A 64 30.22 10.65 31.75
CA ALA A 64 31.61 10.86 32.15
C ALA A 64 31.76 10.54 33.64
N GLY A 65 32.40 9.41 33.97
CA GLY A 65 32.46 8.91 35.35
C GLY A 65 31.07 8.64 35.94
N SER A 66 30.75 9.30 37.06
CA SER A 66 29.42 9.25 37.70
C SER A 66 28.42 10.27 37.13
N ALA A 67 28.85 11.23 36.32
CA ALA A 67 27.97 12.23 35.73
C ALA A 67 27.31 11.70 34.45
N SER A 68 26.00 11.94 34.31
CA SER A 68 25.21 11.61 33.11
C SER A 68 24.32 12.79 32.70
N ALA A 69 23.99 12.86 31.40
CA ALA A 69 23.04 13.80 30.83
C ALA A 69 22.40 13.18 29.60
N THR A 70 21.14 13.51 29.33
CA THR A 70 20.35 12.89 28.26
C THR A 70 19.73 13.91 27.31
N CYS A 71 19.51 13.48 26.08
CA CYS A 71 18.81 14.23 25.04
C CYS A 71 17.75 13.33 24.41
N ALA A 72 16.49 13.78 24.39
CA ALA A 72 15.42 13.09 23.69
C ALA A 72 15.46 13.46 22.20
N VAL A 73 15.66 12.46 21.33
CA VAL A 73 15.73 12.62 19.88
C VAL A 73 14.44 12.11 19.25
N THR A 74 13.81 12.94 18.45
CA THR A 74 12.67 12.57 17.60
C THR A 74 13.12 12.62 16.14
N VAL A 75 13.14 11.47 15.48
CA VAL A 75 13.42 11.37 14.04
C VAL A 75 12.09 11.37 13.31
N LYS A 76 11.90 12.37 12.44
CA LYS A 76 10.74 12.49 11.56
C LYS A 76 11.10 11.97 10.17
N LYS A 77 10.11 11.42 9.47
CA LYS A 77 10.22 11.16 8.04
C LYS A 77 9.92 12.47 7.33
N GLU A 78 10.69 12.80 6.29
CA GLU A 78 10.40 13.96 5.45
C GLU A 78 9.10 13.65 4.69
N GLU A 79 8.01 14.34 5.05
CA GLU A 79 6.75 14.28 4.32
C GLU A 79 6.82 15.27 3.16
N LYS A 80 7.45 14.87 2.05
CA LYS A 80 7.19 15.57 0.79
C LYS A 80 5.70 15.41 0.48
N PRO A 81 4.95 16.51 0.28
CA PRO A 81 3.55 16.41 -0.08
C PRO A 81 3.42 15.54 -1.32
N LEU A 82 2.62 14.48 -1.22
CA LEU A 82 2.30 13.67 -2.39
C LEU A 82 1.58 14.55 -3.41
N ALA A 83 1.85 14.33 -4.69
CA ALA A 83 1.05 14.95 -5.75
C ALA A 83 -0.45 14.67 -5.50
N ALA A 84 -1.31 15.61 -5.91
CA ALA A 84 -2.76 15.39 -5.78
C ALA A 84 -3.16 14.08 -6.48
N LEU A 85 -3.99 13.27 -5.82
CA LEU A 85 -4.45 12.01 -6.40
C LEU A 85 -5.50 12.28 -7.47
N GLU A 86 -5.13 11.98 -8.70
CA GLU A 86 -5.98 12.12 -9.88
C GLU A 86 -6.47 10.76 -10.33
N VAL A 87 -7.78 10.67 -10.60
CA VAL A 87 -8.42 9.46 -11.10
C VAL A 87 -9.40 9.82 -12.19
N LYS A 88 -9.35 9.09 -13.30
CA LYS A 88 -10.23 9.25 -14.44
C LYS A 88 -10.83 7.90 -14.81
N ILE A 89 -12.15 7.87 -14.92
CA ILE A 89 -12.90 6.69 -15.34
C ILE A 89 -13.43 6.90 -16.76
N THR A 90 -13.31 5.90 -17.62
CA THR A 90 -13.80 5.98 -19.00
C THR A 90 -14.45 4.67 -19.45
N GLY A 91 -15.38 4.77 -20.40
CA GLY A 91 -16.18 3.63 -20.84
C GLY A 91 -17.36 3.36 -19.90
N THR A 92 -18.20 2.41 -20.30
CA THR A 92 -19.42 2.07 -19.58
C THR A 92 -19.64 0.58 -19.65
N ILE A 93 -19.88 -0.03 -18.48
CA ILE A 93 -20.29 -1.43 -18.35
C ILE A 93 -21.69 -1.40 -17.74
N SER A 94 -22.69 -1.85 -18.51
CA SER A 94 -24.05 -1.91 -17.98
C SER A 94 -24.11 -2.94 -16.86
N HIS A 95 -24.82 -2.61 -15.79
CA HIS A 95 -25.05 -3.50 -14.66
C HIS A 95 -26.46 -4.12 -14.64
N THR A 96 -27.31 -3.73 -15.59
CA THR A 96 -28.67 -4.25 -15.75
C THR A 96 -28.82 -5.11 -16.99
N THR A 97 -27.94 -4.94 -17.98
CA THR A 97 -28.01 -5.67 -19.25
C THR A 97 -26.63 -6.17 -19.63
N TYR A 98 -26.49 -7.49 -19.75
CA TYR A 98 -25.27 -8.08 -20.28
C TYR A 98 -25.14 -7.75 -21.76
N THR A 99 -24.04 -7.10 -22.14
CA THR A 99 -23.68 -6.86 -23.54
C THR A 99 -22.23 -7.25 -23.76
N LYS A 100 -22.00 -8.25 -24.60
CA LYS A 100 -20.65 -8.72 -24.93
C LYS A 100 -19.83 -7.58 -25.56
N GLY A 101 -18.57 -7.45 -25.13
CA GLY A 101 -17.65 -6.44 -25.67
C GLY A 101 -17.67 -5.09 -24.96
N GLN A 102 -18.56 -4.88 -23.98
CA GLN A 102 -18.47 -3.71 -23.11
C GLN A 102 -17.18 -3.72 -22.29
N SER A 103 -16.60 -2.53 -22.12
CA SER A 103 -15.36 -2.33 -21.38
C SER A 103 -15.31 -0.94 -20.76
N GLY A 104 -14.46 -0.80 -19.76
CA GLY A 104 -14.10 0.47 -19.15
C GLY A 104 -12.66 0.46 -18.67
N THR A 105 -12.13 1.66 -18.43
CA THR A 105 -10.79 1.84 -17.89
C THR A 105 -10.80 2.82 -16.73
N VAL A 106 -9.85 2.64 -15.83
CA VAL A 106 -9.57 3.58 -14.74
C VAL A 106 -8.11 3.95 -14.82
N GLU A 107 -7.84 5.24 -15.03
CA GLU A 107 -6.50 5.83 -15.06
C GLU A 107 -6.26 6.61 -13.77
N PHE A 108 -5.09 6.48 -13.17
CA PHE A 108 -4.70 7.19 -11.96
C PHE A 108 -3.18 7.43 -11.88
N ASN A 109 -2.78 8.55 -11.29
CA ASN A 109 -1.37 8.96 -11.26
C ASN A 109 -0.55 8.30 -10.14
N ARG A 110 -1.19 7.90 -9.04
CA ARG A 110 -0.58 7.20 -7.91
C ARG A 110 -1.60 6.38 -7.13
N PHE A 111 -1.15 5.45 -6.29
CA PHE A 111 -2.02 4.76 -5.35
C PHE A 111 -2.43 5.68 -4.17
N PRO A 112 -3.61 5.45 -3.56
CA PRO A 112 -3.99 6.14 -2.33
C PRO A 112 -3.02 5.82 -1.18
N ALA A 113 -2.70 6.83 -0.38
CA ALA A 113 -1.75 6.70 0.73
C ALA A 113 -2.43 6.51 2.10
N SER A 114 -3.74 6.71 2.18
CA SER A 114 -4.53 6.57 3.40
C SER A 114 -5.93 6.02 3.11
N VAL A 115 -6.60 5.54 4.16
CA VAL A 115 -8.00 5.09 4.06
C VAL A 115 -8.92 6.23 3.58
N ASP A 116 -8.64 7.48 3.96
CA ASP A 116 -9.45 8.62 3.57
C ASP A 116 -9.26 9.02 2.11
N GLU A 117 -8.03 8.98 1.60
CA GLU A 117 -7.79 9.12 0.15
C GLU A 117 -8.48 7.98 -0.63
N PHE A 118 -8.41 6.75 -0.12
CA PHE A 118 -9.08 5.60 -0.73
C PHE A 118 -10.60 5.78 -0.78
N LYS A 119 -11.22 6.21 0.33
CA LYS A 119 -12.65 6.55 0.38
C LYS A 119 -12.98 7.65 -0.62
N ALA A 120 -12.16 8.70 -0.72
CA ALA A 120 -12.37 9.79 -1.68
C ALA A 120 -12.32 9.30 -3.14
N VAL A 121 -11.40 8.40 -3.49
CA VAL A 121 -11.37 7.74 -4.80
C VAL A 121 -12.62 6.88 -5.00
N ARG A 122 -13.00 6.09 -3.98
CA ARG A 122 -14.19 5.23 -4.01
C ARG A 122 -15.47 6.03 -4.24
N GLU A 123 -15.60 7.21 -3.66
CA GLU A 123 -16.72 8.12 -3.93
C GLU A 123 -16.81 8.54 -5.40
N LYS A 124 -15.65 8.69 -6.08
CA LYS A 124 -15.57 9.10 -7.50
C LYS A 124 -15.85 7.96 -8.47
N ILE A 125 -15.29 6.77 -8.22
CA ILE A 125 -15.29 5.67 -9.22
C ILE A 125 -16.08 4.43 -8.79
N GLY A 126 -16.34 4.24 -7.49
CA GLY A 126 -16.94 3.01 -6.97
C GLY A 126 -18.40 2.79 -7.38
N GLY A 127 -19.06 3.81 -7.96
CA GLY A 127 -20.39 3.70 -8.55
C GLY A 127 -20.44 2.93 -9.87
N GLU A 128 -19.28 2.63 -10.47
CA GLU A 128 -19.15 1.91 -11.73
C GLU A 128 -18.52 0.52 -11.54
N PRO A 129 -18.93 -0.52 -12.30
CA PRO A 129 -18.42 -1.88 -12.14
C PRO A 129 -16.89 -2.00 -12.29
N HIS A 130 -16.32 -1.32 -13.30
CA HIS A 130 -14.88 -1.31 -13.52
C HIS A 130 -14.12 -0.42 -12.52
N GLY A 131 -14.80 0.57 -11.92
CA GLY A 131 -14.28 1.33 -10.80
C GLY A 131 -14.08 0.46 -9.55
N ALA A 132 -15.02 -0.43 -9.23
CA ALA A 132 -14.87 -1.38 -8.13
C ALA A 132 -13.68 -2.34 -8.32
N VAL A 133 -13.45 -2.81 -9.55
CA VAL A 133 -12.28 -3.66 -9.87
C VAL A 133 -10.96 -2.90 -9.70
N ALA A 134 -10.90 -1.63 -10.13
CA ALA A 134 -9.71 -0.81 -9.91
C ALA A 134 -9.47 -0.49 -8.42
N LEU A 135 -10.53 -0.24 -7.65
CA LEU A 135 -10.45 -0.05 -6.20
C LEU A 135 -9.93 -1.30 -5.48
N GLU A 136 -10.30 -2.49 -5.94
CA GLU A 136 -9.77 -3.74 -5.39
C GLU A 136 -8.26 -3.86 -5.62
N LEU A 137 -7.81 -3.55 -6.84
CA LEU A 137 -6.38 -3.54 -7.15
C LEU A 137 -5.63 -2.52 -6.28
N MET A 138 -6.21 -1.34 -6.06
CA MET A 138 -5.67 -0.33 -5.13
C MET A 138 -5.61 -0.86 -3.69
N ALA A 139 -6.68 -1.50 -3.21
CA ALA A 139 -6.74 -2.05 -1.86
C ALA A 139 -5.70 -3.16 -1.62
N MET A 140 -5.50 -4.04 -2.61
CA MET A 140 -4.46 -5.07 -2.58
C MET A 140 -3.05 -4.47 -2.51
N GLU A 141 -2.76 -3.42 -3.30
CA GLU A 141 -1.48 -2.72 -3.24
C GLU A 141 -1.29 -1.99 -1.90
N MET A 142 -2.34 -1.36 -1.38
CA MET A 142 -2.30 -0.72 -0.07
C MET A 142 -2.02 -1.75 1.03
N TYR A 143 -2.57 -2.96 0.93
CA TYR A 143 -2.28 -4.06 1.86
C TYR A 143 -0.81 -4.52 1.81
N ARG A 144 -0.21 -4.54 0.61
CA ARG A 144 1.22 -4.83 0.43
C ARG A 144 2.09 -3.81 1.16
N ARG A 145 1.70 -2.52 1.15
CA ARG A 145 2.44 -1.41 1.75
C ARG A 145 2.22 -1.30 3.27
N ASP A 146 0.97 -1.40 3.69
CA ASP A 146 0.54 -1.35 5.08
C ASP A 146 -0.69 -2.27 5.28
N ARG A 147 -0.48 -3.35 6.04
CA ARG A 147 -1.50 -4.38 6.26
C ARG A 147 -2.76 -3.84 6.95
N ASN A 148 -2.64 -2.83 7.81
CA ASN A 148 -3.78 -2.29 8.54
C ASN A 148 -4.62 -1.40 7.62
N ILE A 149 -3.99 -0.48 6.90
CA ILE A 149 -4.66 0.39 5.94
C ILE A 149 -5.32 -0.46 4.84
N GLY A 150 -4.57 -1.40 4.26
CA GLY A 150 -5.10 -2.26 3.21
C GLY A 150 -6.26 -3.14 3.68
N LEU A 151 -6.23 -3.65 4.92
CA LEU A 151 -7.35 -4.43 5.47
C LEU A 151 -8.63 -3.60 5.55
N GLU A 152 -8.55 -2.33 5.93
CA GLU A 152 -9.71 -1.43 5.91
C GLU A 152 -10.21 -1.19 4.48
N CYS A 153 -9.31 -0.97 3.53
CA CYS A 153 -9.66 -0.78 2.13
C CYS A 153 -10.33 -2.02 1.52
N ILE A 154 -9.79 -3.22 1.76
CA ILE A 154 -10.35 -4.50 1.29
C ILE A 154 -11.77 -4.69 1.84
N LYS A 155 -12.01 -4.39 3.12
CA LYS A 155 -13.35 -4.48 3.72
C LYS A 155 -14.37 -3.52 3.08
N LEU A 156 -13.93 -2.40 2.51
CA LEU A 156 -14.79 -1.44 1.82
C LEU A 156 -15.13 -1.84 0.37
N THR A 157 -14.32 -2.71 -0.24
CA THR A 157 -14.48 -3.15 -1.63
C THR A 157 -15.00 -4.57 -1.77
N ASN A 158 -15.10 -5.35 -0.71
CA ASN A 158 -15.46 -6.77 -0.77
C ASN A 158 -16.76 -7.08 -0.03
N THR A 159 -17.41 -8.19 -0.42
CA THR A 159 -18.37 -8.85 0.48
C THR A 159 -17.63 -9.34 1.73
N SER A 160 -18.34 -9.47 2.85
CA SER A 160 -17.75 -9.97 4.10
C SER A 160 -17.12 -11.35 3.94
N THR A 161 -17.74 -12.21 3.13
CA THR A 161 -17.21 -13.55 2.79
C THR A 161 -15.95 -13.48 1.95
N ASN A 162 -15.89 -12.60 0.94
CA ASN A 162 -14.71 -12.50 0.07
C ASN A 162 -13.53 -11.81 0.76
N ALA A 163 -13.78 -10.81 1.63
CA ALA A 163 -12.73 -10.06 2.30
C ALA A 163 -11.75 -10.95 3.08
N ASN A 164 -12.26 -11.98 3.77
CA ASN A 164 -11.41 -12.92 4.51
C ASN A 164 -10.53 -13.76 3.56
N VAL A 165 -11.13 -14.27 2.48
CA VAL A 165 -10.42 -15.05 1.45
C VAL A 165 -9.29 -14.24 0.81
N VAL A 166 -9.57 -12.98 0.46
CA VAL A 166 -8.57 -12.06 -0.10
C VAL A 166 -7.42 -11.86 0.87
N VAL A 167 -7.73 -11.52 2.13
CA VAL A 167 -6.70 -11.25 3.14
C VAL A 167 -5.80 -12.45 3.39
N ASP A 168 -6.35 -13.66 3.45
CA ASP A 168 -5.54 -14.86 3.67
C ASP A 168 -4.60 -15.15 2.49
N LEU A 169 -5.09 -15.03 1.25
CA LEU A 169 -4.25 -15.18 0.05
C LEU A 169 -3.19 -14.08 -0.07
N LEU A 170 -3.51 -12.84 0.32
CA LEU A 170 -2.53 -11.74 0.33
C LEU A 170 -1.42 -11.95 1.38
N LYS A 171 -1.72 -12.58 2.53
CA LYS A 171 -0.68 -12.97 3.50
C LYS A 171 0.29 -13.98 2.90
N GLU A 172 -0.18 -14.91 2.08
CA GLU A 172 0.67 -15.87 1.38
C GLU A 172 1.52 -15.14 0.32
N LEU A 173 0.88 -14.36 -0.54
CA LEU A 173 1.54 -13.64 -1.64
C LEU A 173 2.61 -12.63 -1.17
N PHE A 174 2.37 -11.99 -0.02
CA PHE A 174 3.21 -10.90 0.50
C PHE A 174 3.88 -11.20 1.85
N GLY A 175 3.86 -12.44 2.33
CA GLY A 175 4.23 -12.74 3.72
C GLY A 175 4.61 -14.17 4.08
N GLY A 176 4.74 -15.10 3.14
CA GLY A 176 5.20 -16.47 3.41
C GLY A 176 6.17 -16.97 2.34
N ASP A 177 7.18 -17.73 2.78
CA ASP A 177 8.24 -18.42 2.00
C ASP A 177 8.88 -17.59 0.87
N VAL A 178 10.19 -17.32 0.96
CA VAL A 178 10.94 -16.54 -0.05
C VAL A 178 10.76 -17.04 -1.48
N SER A 179 10.37 -18.30 -1.63
CA SER A 179 10.09 -19.01 -2.88
C SER A 179 8.79 -18.58 -3.59
N TYR A 180 7.83 -17.97 -2.87
CA TYR A 180 6.47 -17.66 -3.36
C TYR A 180 6.12 -16.16 -3.35
N ASN A 181 7.01 -15.31 -2.82
CA ASN A 181 6.79 -13.87 -2.76
C ASN A 181 6.78 -13.24 -4.16
N ARG A 182 5.63 -12.69 -4.56
CA ARG A 182 5.45 -11.99 -5.85
C ARG A 182 5.00 -10.55 -5.60
N PRO A 183 5.92 -9.64 -5.25
CA PRO A 183 5.56 -8.25 -4.94
C PRO A 183 4.94 -7.49 -6.13
N TYR A 184 5.13 -8.02 -7.35
CA TYR A 184 4.59 -7.51 -8.61
C TYR A 184 3.19 -8.05 -8.97
N GLN A 185 2.58 -8.91 -8.14
CA GLN A 185 1.28 -9.53 -8.42
C GLN A 185 0.22 -8.48 -8.79
N THR A 186 0.14 -7.40 -8.02
CA THR A 186 -0.79 -6.29 -8.28
C THR A 186 -0.42 -5.50 -9.53
N ALA A 187 0.87 -5.27 -9.76
CA ALA A 187 1.36 -4.53 -10.92
C ALA A 187 1.02 -5.22 -12.25
N ALA A 188 0.93 -6.55 -12.26
CA ALA A 188 0.62 -7.33 -13.45
C ALA A 188 -0.75 -7.03 -14.10
N TYR A 189 -1.64 -6.33 -13.39
CA TYR A 189 -2.96 -5.90 -13.89
C TYR A 189 -3.00 -4.44 -14.33
N LEU A 190 -1.85 -3.76 -14.31
CA LEU A 190 -1.70 -2.40 -14.81
C LEU A 190 -1.19 -2.41 -16.25
N LYS A 191 -1.72 -1.52 -17.07
CA LYS A 191 -1.33 -1.37 -18.46
C LYS A 191 0.18 -1.09 -18.59
N GLY A 192 0.81 -1.81 -19.50
CA GLY A 192 2.25 -1.72 -19.76
C GLY A 192 3.11 -2.59 -18.84
N ALA A 193 2.56 -3.20 -17.78
CA ALA A 193 3.31 -4.17 -16.98
C ALA A 193 3.29 -5.54 -17.66
N GLU A 194 4.46 -6.15 -17.85
CA GLU A 194 4.59 -7.50 -18.40
C GLU A 194 5.84 -8.23 -17.87
N PRO A 195 5.91 -9.57 -17.98
CA PRO A 195 7.08 -10.33 -17.50
C PRO A 195 8.42 -9.83 -18.05
N GLY A 196 8.43 -9.39 -19.31
CA GLY A 196 9.61 -8.91 -20.03
C GLY A 196 10.05 -7.50 -19.67
N ASN A 197 9.37 -6.82 -18.74
CA ASN A 197 9.83 -5.53 -18.22
C ASN A 197 9.84 -5.48 -16.70
N GLY A 198 9.79 -6.64 -16.02
CA GLY A 198 9.73 -6.70 -14.57
C GLY A 198 8.37 -6.30 -13.98
N TYR A 199 7.30 -6.33 -14.78
CA TYR A 199 5.98 -5.78 -14.45
C TYR A 199 6.03 -4.31 -14.02
N ASN A 200 6.87 -3.52 -14.68
CA ASN A 200 6.91 -2.07 -14.48
C ASN A 200 5.89 -1.41 -15.43
N PRO A 201 4.72 -0.95 -14.93
CA PRO A 201 3.67 -0.38 -15.78
C PRO A 201 4.03 1.01 -16.30
N THR A 202 3.29 1.47 -17.30
CA THR A 202 3.34 2.86 -17.76
C THR A 202 2.58 3.76 -16.79
N LYS A 203 3.13 4.94 -16.48
CA LYS A 203 2.41 6.01 -15.77
C LYS A 203 1.75 6.98 -16.76
N PRO A 204 0.55 7.52 -16.48
CA PRO A 204 -0.31 7.18 -15.35
C PRO A 204 -0.79 5.72 -15.41
N TYR A 205 -0.97 5.11 -14.24
CA TYR A 205 -1.40 3.71 -14.15
C TYR A 205 -2.79 3.56 -14.76
N THR A 206 -3.02 2.49 -15.50
CA THR A 206 -4.32 2.21 -16.11
C THR A 206 -4.76 0.78 -15.81
N VAL A 207 -5.99 0.61 -15.32
CA VAL A 207 -6.67 -0.68 -15.19
C VAL A 207 -7.66 -0.83 -16.33
N GLU A 208 -7.63 -1.96 -17.02
CA GLU A 208 -8.54 -2.28 -18.14
C GLU A 208 -9.47 -3.43 -17.75
N VAL A 209 -10.77 -3.17 -17.79
CA VAL A 209 -11.81 -4.11 -17.38
C VAL A 209 -12.83 -4.28 -18.50
N PHE A 210 -13.29 -5.51 -18.71
CA PHE A 210 -14.30 -5.81 -19.72
C PHE A 210 -15.27 -6.89 -19.24
N VAL A 211 -16.44 -6.95 -19.85
CA VAL A 211 -17.43 -7.98 -19.57
C VAL A 211 -16.87 -9.35 -19.96
N ASP A 212 -17.01 -10.36 -19.08
CA ASP A 212 -16.56 -11.72 -19.40
C ASP A 212 -17.37 -12.27 -20.59
N PRO A 213 -16.75 -12.54 -21.75
CA PRO A 213 -17.47 -12.94 -22.95
C PRO A 213 -18.07 -14.34 -22.86
N ALA A 214 -17.62 -15.16 -21.90
CA ALA A 214 -18.04 -16.54 -21.70
C ALA A 214 -19.02 -16.70 -20.53
N LYS A 215 -19.20 -15.67 -19.68
CA LYS A 215 -20.02 -15.74 -18.47
C LYS A 215 -21.01 -14.58 -18.40
N PRO A 216 -22.28 -14.79 -18.78
CA PRO A 216 -23.34 -13.81 -18.59
C PRO A 216 -23.54 -13.43 -17.12
N TYR A 217 -24.22 -12.31 -16.90
CA TYR A 217 -24.61 -11.89 -15.55
C TYR A 217 -25.62 -12.85 -14.95
N GLN A 218 -25.54 -13.04 -13.63
CA GLN A 218 -26.39 -13.99 -12.91
C GLN A 218 -27.04 -13.30 -11.72
N LYS A 219 -28.35 -13.51 -11.56
CA LYS A 219 -29.08 -13.06 -10.39
C LYS A 219 -28.89 -14.08 -9.27
N PHE A 220 -28.53 -13.59 -8.09
CA PHE A 220 -28.38 -14.43 -6.91
C PHE A 220 -29.33 -13.96 -5.81
N ASP A 221 -30.23 -14.83 -5.37
CA ASP A 221 -31.26 -14.49 -4.39
C ASP A 221 -30.66 -14.16 -3.02
N HIS A 222 -29.61 -14.87 -2.60
CA HIS A 222 -28.90 -14.55 -1.36
C HIS A 222 -28.31 -13.14 -1.37
N TYR A 223 -27.88 -12.64 -2.54
CA TYR A 223 -27.38 -11.28 -2.69
C TYR A 223 -28.47 -10.28 -3.10
N GLN A 224 -29.71 -10.71 -3.34
CA GLN A 224 -30.78 -9.84 -3.86
C GLN A 224 -30.28 -8.87 -4.95
N SER A 225 -29.37 -9.35 -5.80
CA SER A 225 -28.55 -8.53 -6.69
C SER A 225 -28.02 -9.35 -7.85
N THR A 226 -27.77 -8.66 -8.95
CA THR A 226 -27.12 -9.23 -10.13
C THR A 226 -25.61 -9.21 -9.91
N VAL A 227 -24.99 -10.38 -10.01
CA VAL A 227 -23.53 -10.53 -10.03
C VAL A 227 -23.07 -10.42 -11.48
N LEU A 228 -22.22 -9.43 -11.72
CA LEU A 228 -21.59 -9.16 -12.99
C LEU A 228 -20.30 -9.98 -13.05
N SER A 229 -20.16 -10.80 -14.09
CA SER A 229 -18.91 -11.48 -14.40
C SER A 229 -18.08 -10.58 -15.32
N LEU A 230 -16.97 -10.07 -14.80
CA LEU A 230 -16.03 -9.20 -15.51
C LEU A 230 -14.68 -9.89 -15.63
N ARG A 231 -13.80 -9.29 -16.43
CA ARG A 231 -12.40 -9.66 -16.56
C ARG A 231 -11.52 -8.44 -16.46
N ILE A 232 -10.39 -8.59 -15.78
CA ILE A 232 -9.32 -7.59 -15.69
C ILE A 232 -8.16 -8.06 -16.58
N LYS A 233 -7.64 -7.19 -17.45
CA LYS A 233 -6.51 -7.54 -18.31
C LYS A 233 -5.24 -7.74 -17.50
N SER A 234 -4.42 -8.70 -17.92
CA SER A 234 -3.08 -8.92 -17.40
C SER A 234 -2.18 -9.58 -18.45
N LYS A 235 -0.97 -9.05 -18.63
CA LYS A 235 0.07 -9.70 -19.46
C LYS A 235 0.77 -10.85 -18.73
N GLY A 236 0.54 -11.01 -17.43
CA GLY A 236 1.08 -12.09 -16.63
C GLY A 236 0.29 -13.39 -16.71
N ARG A 237 -0.77 -13.45 -17.54
CA ARG A 237 -1.70 -14.58 -17.62
C ARG A 237 -1.72 -15.13 -19.04
N SER A 238 -1.71 -16.46 -19.16
CA SER A 238 -1.74 -17.13 -20.47
C SER A 238 -2.96 -16.75 -21.32
N HIS A 239 -4.09 -16.47 -20.67
CA HIS A 239 -5.34 -16.03 -21.31
C HIS A 239 -5.50 -14.50 -21.36
N GLY A 240 -4.46 -13.74 -21.01
CA GLY A 240 -4.42 -12.28 -21.07
C GLY A 240 -5.31 -11.52 -20.07
N SER A 241 -6.00 -12.24 -19.17
CA SER A 241 -6.93 -11.65 -18.19
C SER A 241 -7.37 -12.66 -17.12
N ASP A 242 -7.86 -12.18 -15.99
CA ASP A 242 -8.53 -12.99 -14.95
C ASP A 242 -9.96 -12.55 -14.69
N GLY A 243 -10.78 -13.50 -14.23
CA GLY A 243 -12.17 -13.24 -13.88
C GLY A 243 -12.30 -12.52 -12.54
N VAL A 244 -13.22 -11.56 -12.49
CA VAL A 244 -13.60 -10.81 -11.29
C VAL A 244 -15.11 -10.67 -11.28
N SER A 245 -15.74 -10.99 -10.16
CA SER A 245 -17.17 -10.87 -9.98
C SER A 245 -17.47 -9.65 -9.11
N VAL A 246 -18.35 -8.77 -9.60
CA VAL A 246 -18.83 -7.60 -8.85
C VAL A 246 -20.33 -7.60 -8.70
N LEU A 247 -20.83 -6.96 -7.66
CA LEU A 247 -22.26 -6.74 -7.43
C LEU A 247 -22.50 -5.39 -6.76
N LYS A 248 -23.72 -4.87 -6.90
CA LYS A 248 -24.16 -3.65 -6.22
C LYS A 248 -24.73 -4.00 -4.85
N THR A 249 -24.36 -3.25 -3.81
CA THR A 249 -24.74 -3.52 -2.40
C THR A 249 -25.32 -2.29 -1.70
N LYS A 250 -26.29 -2.49 -0.79
CA LYS A 250 -26.92 -1.46 0.06
C LYS A 250 -26.20 -1.18 1.39
N ARG A 251 -25.19 -1.97 1.79
CA ARG A 251 -24.36 -1.75 2.99
C ARG A 251 -22.86 -1.93 2.70
N PRO A 252 -21.98 -1.42 3.58
CA PRO A 252 -20.87 -2.20 4.13
C PRO A 252 -21.46 -3.34 4.98
N GLY A 253 -21.68 -4.53 4.37
CA GLY A 253 -22.04 -5.74 5.12
C GLY A 253 -23.11 -6.67 4.53
N GLU A 254 -24.09 -6.22 3.73
CA GLU A 254 -25.20 -7.08 3.25
C GLU A 254 -25.93 -6.50 2.01
N PRO A 255 -26.68 -7.33 1.27
CA PRO A 255 -26.94 -7.14 -0.15
C PRO A 255 -28.05 -6.15 -0.56
N GLY A 256 -27.99 -5.68 -1.81
CA GLY A 256 -29.14 -5.15 -2.55
C GLY A 256 -28.79 -4.16 -3.67
N GLU A 257 -29.56 -4.20 -4.76
CA GLU A 257 -29.36 -3.43 -6.02
C GLU A 257 -29.47 -1.89 -5.89
N LYS A 258 -29.91 -1.33 -4.75
CA LYS A 258 -30.14 0.11 -4.61
C LYS A 258 -29.03 0.90 -3.91
N GLY A 259 -27.89 0.29 -3.58
CA GLY A 259 -26.82 1.05 -2.93
C GLY A 259 -25.85 1.70 -3.90
N LYS A 260 -25.00 2.60 -3.38
CA LYS A 260 -24.19 3.50 -4.21
C LYS A 260 -23.03 2.81 -4.94
N PHE A 261 -22.48 1.74 -4.37
CA PHE A 261 -21.20 1.18 -4.81
C PHE A 261 -21.33 -0.25 -5.34
N PHE A 262 -20.47 -0.57 -6.29
CA PHE A 262 -20.11 -1.94 -6.63
C PHE A 262 -19.02 -2.44 -5.68
N ILE A 263 -19.09 -3.72 -5.34
CA ILE A 263 -18.10 -4.44 -4.54
C ILE A 263 -17.78 -5.79 -5.18
N ILE A 264 -16.63 -6.34 -4.83
CA ILE A 264 -16.11 -7.63 -5.26
C ILE A 264 -16.77 -8.74 -4.46
N SER A 265 -17.36 -9.71 -5.16
CA SER A 265 -17.85 -10.96 -4.56
C SER A 265 -16.91 -12.13 -4.79
N SER A 266 -16.02 -12.03 -5.79
CA SER A 266 -14.95 -13.01 -6.04
C SER A 266 -13.87 -12.44 -6.95
N ASN A 267 -12.60 -12.67 -6.62
CA ASN A 267 -11.42 -12.26 -7.40
C ASN A 267 -10.24 -13.23 -7.24
N THR A 268 -10.50 -14.51 -6.97
CA THR A 268 -9.44 -15.52 -6.74
C THR A 268 -8.46 -15.65 -7.90
N GLY A 269 -8.89 -15.38 -9.13
CA GLY A 269 -8.01 -15.30 -10.30
C GLY A 269 -6.93 -14.23 -10.14
N MET A 270 -7.27 -13.05 -9.60
CA MET A 270 -6.32 -11.97 -9.35
C MET A 270 -5.25 -12.31 -8.31
N LEU A 271 -5.55 -13.28 -7.44
CA LEU A 271 -4.68 -13.74 -6.36
C LEU A 271 -3.90 -15.00 -6.74
N SER A 272 -4.18 -15.56 -7.93
CA SER A 272 -3.40 -16.66 -8.49
C SER A 272 -2.07 -16.15 -9.07
N GLN A 273 -1.03 -16.97 -9.04
CA GLN A 273 0.28 -16.56 -9.55
C GLN A 273 0.22 -16.08 -11.01
N VAL A 274 0.74 -14.88 -11.23
CA VAL A 274 1.11 -14.42 -12.57
C VAL A 274 2.45 -15.03 -13.00
N ALA A 275 2.73 -15.00 -14.30
CA ALA A 275 4.00 -15.47 -14.86
C ALA A 275 5.19 -14.83 -14.13
N PRO A 276 6.29 -15.56 -13.88
CA PRO A 276 7.48 -14.99 -13.26
C PRO A 276 8.06 -13.86 -14.09
N ILE A 277 8.71 -12.91 -13.42
CA ILE A 277 9.55 -11.91 -14.07
C ILE A 277 10.67 -12.61 -14.84
N SER A 278 11.00 -12.10 -16.03
CA SER A 278 12.13 -12.58 -16.81
C SER A 278 13.44 -12.29 -16.09
N PHE A 279 14.41 -13.19 -16.16
CA PHE A 279 15.65 -13.14 -15.35
C PHE A 279 16.44 -11.83 -15.44
N GLU A 280 16.33 -11.11 -16.55
CA GLU A 280 17.08 -9.86 -16.82
C GLU A 280 16.38 -8.60 -16.28
N HIS A 281 15.22 -8.74 -15.65
CA HIS A 281 14.41 -7.59 -15.21
C HIS A 281 14.13 -7.65 -13.72
N GLU A 282 13.95 -6.45 -13.15
CA GLU A 282 13.57 -6.27 -11.75
C GLU A 282 12.26 -5.50 -11.66
N PHE A 283 11.50 -5.76 -10.60
CA PHE A 283 10.33 -4.98 -10.26
C PHE A 283 10.75 -3.77 -9.43
N ASN A 284 10.51 -2.57 -9.95
CA ASN A 284 10.92 -1.32 -9.30
C ASN A 284 9.97 -0.86 -8.20
N GLY A 285 8.94 -1.66 -7.90
CA GLY A 285 7.86 -1.25 -7.01
C GLY A 285 6.78 -0.42 -7.72
N LEU A 286 5.70 -0.20 -6.99
CA LEU A 286 4.70 0.81 -7.31
C LEU A 286 4.84 1.89 -6.23
N ASP A 287 4.88 3.16 -6.66
CA ASP A 287 5.07 4.42 -5.88
C ASP A 287 5.94 4.37 -4.61
#